data_AF-A0A8I1LKB7-F1
#
_entry.id   AF-A0A8I1LKB7-F1
#
_cell.length_a   1.000
_cell.length_b   1.000
_cell.length_c   1.000
_cell.angle_alpha   90.00
_cell.angle_beta   90.00
_cell.angle_gamma   90.00
#
_symmetry.space_group_name_H-M   'P 1'
#
loop_
_entity.id
_entity.type
_entity.pdbx_description
1 polymer ?
#
loop_
_entity_poly.entity_id
_entity_poly.type
_entity_poly.pdbx_seq_one_letter_code
_entity_poly.pdbx_strand_id
1 'polypeptide(L)'
;MSHEATNWAIKQRGLKPTTKIVLWHLCDRFNPDYGCFPSQDRLAEDCEISRSTLNEHLGQLEAAGLLRRVPRLHPVTKRQMPTRYILGFEPGFTPHVPDPCPETGHGNPGGGETGAEPAPFEDEVAAEHEPCPETGHGCSDRAVSGFSADPCPENAESRVRNPDTNPVREPLSEPVKEEEEGARAREAISDEFFGELLRALGLDPAALPGWWQGWPPREHVRRWRDDLGLDEEAILAVAEASRRDHPEPPDGPKALDRAMQRAAQRLKQTGAAVGPKGSATSSGETRRRKRDDGPKPSDDELAAFYADLVNSDRFLPPSTISNTMRDAMLTRGLVTVERLRERGVR
;
A
#
# COMPACT_ATOMS: atom_id res chain seq x y z
N MET A 1 4.44 3.83 1.78
CA MET A 1 4.80 4.48 0.51
C MET A 1 6.16 5.13 0.71
N SER A 2 7.22 4.54 0.16
CA SER A 2 8.53 5.19 0.09
C SER A 2 8.59 6.00 -1.21
N HIS A 3 8.50 7.32 -1.12
CA HIS A 3 8.57 8.22 -2.29
C HIS A 3 9.92 8.09 -3.03
N GLU A 4 10.99 7.77 -2.32
CA GLU A 4 12.31 7.57 -2.90
C GLU A 4 12.37 6.30 -3.76
N ALA A 5 11.79 5.20 -3.27
CA ALA A 5 11.75 3.93 -3.99
C ALA A 5 10.92 4.02 -5.28
N THR A 6 9.76 4.66 -5.23
CA THR A 6 8.90 4.83 -6.42
C THR A 6 9.55 5.76 -7.44
N ASN A 7 10.23 6.82 -7.00
CA ASN A 7 11.03 7.68 -7.88
C ASN A 7 12.18 6.92 -8.54
N TRP A 8 12.83 6.00 -7.82
CA TRP A 8 13.84 5.11 -8.41
C TRP A 8 13.24 4.19 -9.49
N ALA A 9 12.05 3.63 -9.28
CA ALA A 9 11.37 2.80 -10.28
C ALA A 9 11.06 3.59 -11.57
N ILE A 10 10.63 4.86 -11.43
CA ILE A 10 10.34 5.74 -12.57
C ILE A 10 11.59 5.98 -13.42
N LYS A 11 12.77 6.12 -12.80
CA LYS A 11 14.06 6.35 -13.48
C LYS A 11 14.50 5.17 -14.35
N GLN A 12 14.06 3.95 -14.06
CA GLN A 12 14.42 2.77 -14.85
C GLN A 12 13.90 2.87 -16.30
N ARG A 13 14.74 2.44 -17.24
CA ARG A 13 14.50 2.47 -18.70
C ARG A 13 14.65 1.05 -19.28
N GLY A 14 14.10 0.81 -20.46
CA GLY A 14 14.20 -0.49 -21.14
C GLY A 14 13.25 -1.59 -20.64
N LEU A 15 12.31 -1.25 -19.74
CA LEU A 15 11.31 -2.19 -19.23
C LEU A 15 10.00 -2.08 -20.04
N LYS A 16 9.35 -3.22 -20.28
CA LYS A 16 7.97 -3.25 -20.79
C LYS A 16 7.03 -2.52 -19.80
N PRO A 17 5.93 -1.89 -20.27
CA PRO A 17 5.01 -1.14 -19.41
C PRO A 17 4.53 -1.94 -18.18
N THR A 18 4.08 -3.18 -18.37
CA THR A 18 3.62 -4.04 -17.28
C THR A 18 4.75 -4.41 -16.31
N THR A 19 5.96 -4.71 -16.80
CA THR A 19 7.15 -4.95 -15.96
C THR A 19 7.48 -3.74 -15.09
N LYS A 20 7.27 -2.54 -15.65
CA LYS A 20 7.50 -1.27 -14.94
C LYS A 20 6.43 -1.02 -13.87
N ILE A 21 5.16 -1.39 -14.12
CA ILE A 21 4.08 -1.36 -13.13
C ILE A 21 4.40 -2.30 -11.96
N VAL A 22 4.83 -3.53 -12.23
CA VAL A 22 5.23 -4.51 -11.19
C VAL A 22 6.35 -3.95 -10.31
N LEU A 23 7.38 -3.35 -10.93
CA LEU A 23 8.47 -2.72 -10.19
C LEU A 23 7.98 -1.54 -9.32
N TRP A 24 7.07 -0.74 -9.86
CA TRP A 24 6.51 0.41 -9.15
C TRP A 24 5.72 -0.03 -7.91
N HIS A 25 4.84 -1.04 -8.02
CA HIS A 25 4.10 -1.56 -6.86
C HIS A 25 5.02 -2.19 -5.80
N LEU A 26 6.09 -2.88 -6.21
CA LEU A 26 7.10 -3.38 -5.28
C LEU A 26 7.79 -2.24 -4.53
N CYS A 27 8.09 -1.13 -5.22
CA CYS A 27 8.71 0.06 -4.62
C CYS A 27 7.76 0.82 -3.70
N ASP A 28 6.48 0.93 -4.06
CA ASP A 28 5.47 1.59 -3.22
C ASP A 28 5.30 0.88 -1.86
N ARG A 29 5.40 -0.46 -1.90
CA ARG A 29 5.31 -1.34 -0.73
C ARG A 29 6.63 -1.51 0.04
N PHE A 30 7.72 -0.90 -0.43
CA PHE A 30 9.01 -0.96 0.26
C PHE A 30 9.00 -0.16 1.57
N ASN A 31 9.55 -0.76 2.62
CA ASN A 31 9.82 -0.13 3.89
C ASN A 31 11.33 -0.19 4.21
N PRO A 32 12.02 0.93 4.50
CA PRO A 32 13.45 0.93 4.81
C PRO A 32 13.87 0.02 5.97
N ASP A 33 13.04 -0.10 7.02
CA ASP A 33 13.39 -0.84 8.23
C ASP A 33 13.16 -2.35 8.06
N TYR A 34 12.06 -2.71 7.38
CA TYR A 34 11.62 -4.10 7.30
C TYR A 34 11.96 -4.75 5.95
N GLY A 35 11.91 -4.00 4.85
CA GLY A 35 12.04 -4.49 3.47
C GLY A 35 10.70 -4.66 2.75
N CYS A 36 10.70 -5.36 1.62
CA CYS A 36 9.51 -5.59 0.78
C CYS A 36 9.09 -7.07 0.80
N PHE A 37 7.85 -7.36 1.24
CA PHE A 37 7.30 -8.73 1.36
C PHE A 37 5.82 -8.90 0.96
N PRO A 38 5.35 -8.32 -0.16
CA PRO A 38 3.98 -8.57 -0.62
C PRO A 38 3.78 -10.07 -0.94
N SER A 39 2.58 -10.59 -0.67
CA SER A 39 2.18 -11.88 -1.25
C SER A 39 2.06 -11.75 -2.76
N GLN A 40 2.36 -12.82 -3.49
CA GLN A 40 2.23 -12.81 -4.95
C GLN A 40 0.78 -12.60 -5.40
N ASP A 41 -0.20 -13.13 -4.67
CA ASP A 41 -1.63 -12.91 -4.95
C ASP A 41 -1.98 -11.42 -4.91
N ARG A 42 -1.57 -10.74 -3.83
CA ARG A 42 -1.82 -9.31 -3.67
C ARG A 42 -1.07 -8.47 -4.71
N LEU A 43 0.17 -8.84 -5.03
CA LEU A 43 0.95 -8.14 -6.05
C LEU A 43 0.35 -8.33 -7.45
N ALA A 44 -0.22 -9.51 -7.74
CA ALA A 44 -0.91 -9.81 -8.99
C ALA A 44 -2.21 -9.00 -9.11
N GLU A 45 -3.00 -8.93 -8.02
CA GLU A 45 -4.18 -8.07 -7.92
C GLU A 45 -3.84 -6.59 -8.14
N ASP A 46 -2.82 -6.07 -7.44
CA ASP A 46 -2.40 -4.67 -7.57
C ASP A 46 -1.99 -4.31 -9.01
N CYS A 47 -1.38 -5.26 -9.72
CA CYS A 47 -0.91 -5.07 -11.10
C CYS A 47 -1.96 -5.48 -12.15
N GLU A 48 -3.14 -5.96 -11.74
CA GLU A 48 -4.23 -6.46 -12.59
C GLU A 48 -3.78 -7.53 -13.60
N ILE A 49 -2.91 -8.45 -13.17
CA ILE A 49 -2.38 -9.54 -14.01
C ILE A 49 -2.51 -10.90 -13.32
N SER A 50 -2.42 -11.97 -14.11
CA SER A 50 -2.39 -13.33 -13.57
C SER A 50 -1.08 -13.59 -12.81
N ARG A 51 -1.09 -14.58 -11.90
CA ARG A 51 0.12 -15.02 -11.18
C ARG A 51 1.21 -15.55 -12.10
N SER A 52 0.87 -16.22 -13.20
CA SER A 52 1.85 -16.71 -14.19
C SER A 52 2.52 -15.52 -14.89
N THR A 53 1.72 -14.56 -15.39
CA THR A 53 2.23 -13.32 -15.98
C THR A 53 3.08 -12.51 -15.00
N LEU A 54 2.67 -12.42 -13.73
CA LEU A 54 3.48 -11.79 -12.69
C LEU A 54 4.86 -12.45 -12.55
N ASN A 55 4.92 -13.78 -12.55
CA ASN A 55 6.20 -14.49 -12.44
C ASN A 55 7.11 -14.26 -13.65
N GLU A 56 6.56 -14.14 -14.86
CA GLU A 56 7.33 -13.74 -16.05
C GLU A 56 7.94 -12.34 -15.90
N HIS A 57 7.15 -11.36 -15.42
CA HIS A 57 7.65 -10.00 -15.18
C HIS A 57 8.66 -9.93 -14.04
N LEU A 58 8.47 -10.71 -12.97
CA LEU A 58 9.45 -10.84 -11.90
C LEU A 58 10.77 -11.42 -12.43
N GLY A 59 10.72 -12.42 -13.31
CA GLY A 59 11.91 -12.96 -13.98
C GLY A 59 12.62 -11.93 -14.87
N GLN A 60 11.87 -11.09 -15.59
CA GLN A 60 12.45 -9.97 -16.37
C GLN A 60 13.14 -8.94 -15.47
N LEU A 61 12.57 -8.63 -14.30
CA LEU A 61 13.19 -7.73 -13.32
C LEU A 61 14.46 -8.31 -12.69
N GLU A 62 14.49 -9.63 -12.46
CA GLU A 62 15.69 -10.34 -12.00
C GLU A 62 16.78 -10.35 -13.07
N ALA A 63 16.42 -10.65 -14.32
CA ALA A 63 17.35 -10.61 -15.46
C ALA A 63 17.90 -9.20 -15.72
N ALA A 64 17.12 -8.16 -15.47
CA ALA A 64 17.55 -6.77 -15.53
C ALA A 64 18.39 -6.33 -14.32
N GLY A 65 18.59 -7.21 -13.31
CA GLY A 65 19.33 -6.88 -12.10
C GLY A 65 18.65 -5.84 -11.21
N LEU A 66 17.33 -5.66 -11.34
CA LEU A 66 16.57 -4.66 -10.57
C LEU A 66 15.90 -5.27 -9.33
N LEU A 67 15.86 -6.59 -9.25
CA LEU A 67 15.14 -7.34 -8.23
C LEU A 67 15.88 -8.64 -7.89
N ARG A 68 15.77 -9.09 -6.65
CA ARG A 68 16.11 -10.45 -6.23
C ARG A 68 15.03 -11.00 -5.30
N ARG A 69 14.51 -12.19 -5.61
CA ARG A 69 13.59 -12.91 -4.70
C ARG A 69 14.37 -13.80 -3.74
N VAL A 70 14.08 -13.67 -2.44
CA VAL A 70 14.66 -14.53 -1.39
C VAL A 70 13.52 -15.26 -0.68
N PRO A 71 13.35 -16.58 -0.90
CA PRO A 71 12.42 -17.38 -0.12
C PRO A 71 12.88 -17.42 1.33
N ARG A 72 11.92 -17.31 2.26
CA ARG A 72 12.20 -17.29 3.70
C ARG A 72 11.50 -18.46 4.38
N LEU A 73 12.20 -19.08 5.33
CA LEU A 73 11.67 -20.10 6.21
C LEU A 73 11.80 -19.63 7.66
N HIS A 74 10.79 -19.92 8.47
CA HIS A 74 10.85 -19.62 9.89
C HIS A 74 11.95 -20.47 10.54
N PRO A 75 12.88 -19.89 11.33
CA PRO A 75 14.09 -20.59 11.79
C PRO A 75 13.78 -21.82 12.63
N VAL A 76 12.78 -21.71 13.51
CA VAL A 76 12.34 -22.78 14.43
C VAL A 76 11.31 -23.71 13.78
N THR A 77 10.16 -23.17 13.36
CA THR A 77 9.03 -23.99 12.87
C THR A 77 9.16 -24.51 11.44
N LYS A 78 10.20 -24.09 10.70
CA LYS A 78 10.44 -24.40 9.27
C LYS A 78 9.28 -24.06 8.33
N ARG A 79 8.27 -23.31 8.80
CA ARG A 79 7.15 -22.85 7.97
C ARG A 79 7.62 -21.84 6.94
N GLN A 80 6.99 -21.88 5.76
CA GLN A 80 7.25 -20.90 4.71
C GLN A 80 6.80 -19.51 5.15
N MET A 81 7.69 -18.53 5.01
CA MET A 81 7.43 -17.12 5.26
C MET A 81 7.26 -16.36 3.94
N PRO A 82 6.64 -15.17 3.96
CA PRO A 82 6.55 -14.32 2.78
C PRO A 82 7.91 -14.08 2.14
N THR A 83 7.97 -14.26 0.82
CA THR A 83 9.17 -14.03 0.01
C THR A 83 9.63 -12.59 0.19
N ARG A 84 10.94 -12.41 0.43
CA ARG A 84 11.55 -11.08 0.44
C ARG A 84 11.91 -10.69 -0.99
N TYR A 85 11.49 -9.50 -1.38
CA TYR A 85 11.91 -8.85 -2.60
C TYR A 85 12.98 -7.83 -2.24
N ILE A 86 14.21 -8.07 -2.69
CA ILE A 86 15.33 -7.15 -2.49
C ILE A 86 15.42 -6.31 -3.75
N LEU A 87 15.24 -5.00 -3.61
CA LEU A 87 15.22 -4.05 -4.71
C LEU A 87 16.65 -3.59 -5.04
N GLY A 88 16.90 -3.29 -6.32
CA GLY A 88 18.24 -2.93 -6.82
C GLY A 88 18.89 -1.71 -6.17
N PHE A 89 18.12 -0.85 -5.50
CA PHE A 89 18.64 0.29 -4.75
C PHE A 89 18.99 -0.02 -3.28
N GLU A 90 18.62 -1.20 -2.76
CA GLU A 90 18.92 -1.56 -1.37
C GLU A 90 20.44 -1.68 -1.15
N PRO A 91 20.98 -1.19 -0.01
CA PRO A 91 22.40 -1.36 0.33
C PRO A 91 22.77 -2.85 0.36
N GLY A 92 23.86 -3.23 -0.32
CA GLY A 92 24.29 -4.63 -0.41
C GLY A 92 23.49 -5.48 -1.39
N PHE A 93 22.72 -4.86 -2.30
CA PHE A 93 22.10 -5.57 -3.40
C PHE A 93 23.16 -6.29 -4.24
N THR A 94 23.02 -7.61 -4.33
CA THR A 94 23.81 -8.48 -5.20
C THR A 94 22.82 -9.12 -6.17
N PRO A 95 22.95 -8.88 -7.49
CA PRO A 95 22.14 -9.56 -8.48
C PRO A 95 22.25 -11.07 -8.28
N HIS A 96 21.13 -11.78 -8.41
CA HIS A 96 21.19 -13.24 -8.43
C HIS A 96 21.80 -13.65 -9.77
N VAL A 97 23.09 -13.99 -9.76
CA VAL A 97 23.67 -14.81 -10.81
C VAL A 97 23.16 -16.22 -10.52
N PRO A 98 22.31 -16.82 -11.36
CA PRO A 98 21.97 -18.21 -11.20
C PRO A 98 23.27 -19.00 -11.34
N ASP A 99 23.64 -19.77 -10.31
CA ASP A 99 24.62 -20.83 -10.49
C ASP A 99 24.08 -21.74 -11.61
N PRO A 100 24.90 -22.11 -12.61
CA PRO A 100 24.46 -23.07 -13.61
C PRO A 100 24.06 -24.34 -12.88
N CYS A 101 22.76 -24.61 -12.80
CA CYS A 101 22.25 -25.85 -12.24
C CYS A 101 22.96 -27.01 -12.97
N PRO A 102 23.55 -27.98 -12.26
CA PRO A 102 24.13 -29.14 -12.91
C PRO A 102 23.03 -29.83 -13.73
N GLU A 103 23.33 -30.04 -15.02
CA GLU A 103 22.59 -30.85 -15.98
C GLU A 103 22.12 -32.14 -15.31
N THR A 104 20.91 -32.12 -14.76
CA THR A 104 20.24 -33.34 -14.33
C THR A 104 19.60 -33.90 -15.58
N GLY A 105 20.42 -34.62 -16.35
CA GLY A 105 20.02 -35.28 -17.58
C GLY A 105 18.83 -36.19 -17.32
N HIS A 106 17.70 -35.87 -17.94
CA HIS A 106 16.58 -36.79 -18.03
C HIS A 106 16.93 -37.88 -19.03
N GLY A 107 17.36 -39.03 -18.49
CA GLY A 107 17.15 -40.37 -19.02
C GLY A 107 17.32 -40.57 -20.52
N ASN A 108 18.54 -40.88 -20.93
CA ASN A 108 18.79 -41.68 -22.12
C ASN A 108 18.30 -43.12 -21.87
N PRO A 109 17.38 -43.71 -22.66
CA PRO A 109 17.36 -45.15 -22.84
C PRO A 109 18.36 -45.51 -23.95
N GLY A 110 19.33 -46.38 -23.61
CA GLY A 110 20.39 -46.90 -24.49
C GLY A 110 19.86 -47.37 -25.86
N GLY A 111 20.64 -47.32 -26.93
CA GLY A 111 21.99 -47.86 -27.05
C GLY A 111 21.88 -49.26 -27.66
N GLY A 112 22.16 -49.41 -28.96
CA GLY A 112 22.29 -50.73 -29.61
C GLY A 112 21.88 -50.82 -31.09
N GLU A 113 22.71 -50.23 -31.96
CA GLU A 113 23.21 -50.69 -33.28
C GLU A 113 22.37 -51.53 -34.29
N THR A 114 22.63 -51.22 -35.58
CA THR A 114 22.36 -51.95 -36.85
C THR A 114 20.90 -51.93 -37.33
N GLY A 115 20.52 -51.75 -38.60
CA GLY A 115 21.20 -51.62 -39.89
C GLY A 115 20.20 -52.12 -40.95
N ALA A 116 20.03 -51.36 -42.03
CA ALA A 116 19.36 -51.73 -43.29
C ALA A 116 17.81 -51.87 -43.35
N GLU A 117 17.20 -51.08 -44.24
CA GLU A 117 16.02 -51.43 -45.07
C GLU A 117 16.23 -52.82 -45.73
N PRO A 118 15.19 -53.61 -46.12
CA PRO A 118 13.90 -53.17 -46.68
C PRO A 118 12.64 -53.99 -46.24
N ALA A 119 11.48 -53.61 -46.78
CA ALA A 119 10.18 -54.32 -46.77
C ALA A 119 10.29 -55.81 -47.22
N PRO A 120 9.39 -56.74 -46.81
CA PRO A 120 7.96 -56.80 -47.21
C PRO A 120 6.99 -57.21 -46.06
N PHE A 121 5.72 -56.75 -46.09
CA PHE A 121 4.50 -57.55 -46.37
C PHE A 121 4.48 -58.96 -45.74
N GLU A 122 3.53 -59.21 -44.83
CA GLU A 122 2.73 -60.45 -44.67
C GLU A 122 1.93 -60.42 -43.33
N ASP A 123 0.60 -60.50 -43.45
CA ASP A 123 -0.43 -61.16 -42.61
C ASP A 123 -0.32 -61.18 -41.06
N GLU A 124 -1.38 -61.06 -40.25
CA GLU A 124 -2.78 -61.40 -40.46
C GLU A 124 -3.65 -60.76 -39.36
N VAL A 125 -4.90 -60.56 -39.72
CA VAL A 125 -5.96 -59.77 -39.08
C VAL A 125 -6.62 -60.46 -37.88
N ALA A 126 -7.06 -59.64 -36.92
CA ALA A 126 -8.08 -60.03 -35.95
C ALA A 126 -9.41 -60.33 -36.68
N ALA A 127 -10.02 -61.44 -36.27
CA ALA A 127 -11.19 -62.04 -36.90
C ALA A 127 -12.40 -61.10 -37.00
N GLU A 128 -12.83 -60.91 -38.25
CA GLU A 128 -14.20 -61.15 -38.74
C GLU A 128 -15.33 -60.32 -38.11
N HIS A 129 -15.91 -59.40 -38.90
CA HIS A 129 -17.36 -59.29 -39.19
C HIS A 129 -17.55 -58.23 -40.30
N GLU A 130 -17.83 -58.68 -41.53
CA GLU A 130 -18.37 -57.89 -42.65
C GLU A 130 -19.89 -58.15 -42.78
N PRO A 131 -20.71 -57.35 -43.48
CA PRO A 131 -20.35 -56.54 -44.65
C PRO A 131 -20.90 -55.09 -44.72
N CYS A 132 -20.17 -54.26 -45.46
CA CYS A 132 -20.62 -52.97 -45.99
C CYS A 132 -21.69 -53.14 -47.10
N PRO A 133 -22.47 -52.08 -47.37
CA PRO A 133 -22.85 -51.76 -48.74
C PRO A 133 -22.24 -50.42 -49.18
N GLU A 134 -21.52 -50.43 -50.30
CA GLU A 134 -21.29 -49.24 -51.12
C GLU A 134 -22.53 -48.99 -51.99
N THR A 135 -23.04 -47.76 -51.96
CA THR A 135 -23.69 -47.14 -53.12
C THR A 135 -23.19 -45.71 -53.25
N GLY A 136 -22.62 -45.42 -54.42
CA GLY A 136 -22.01 -44.14 -54.74
C GLY A 136 -23.00 -43.02 -55.09
N HIS A 137 -22.39 -41.83 -55.12
CA HIS A 137 -22.72 -40.60 -55.86
C HIS A 137 -23.90 -39.73 -55.42
N GLY A 138 -23.55 -38.50 -55.01
CA GLY A 138 -24.46 -37.35 -54.96
C GLY A 138 -23.80 -36.15 -54.29
N CYS A 139 -23.24 -35.24 -55.10
CA CYS A 139 -22.74 -33.95 -54.65
C CYS A 139 -23.91 -32.98 -54.42
N SER A 140 -24.08 -32.47 -53.20
CA SER A 140 -24.64 -31.14 -52.94
C SER A 140 -24.31 -30.65 -51.52
N ASP A 141 -23.59 -29.53 -51.50
CA ASP A 141 -23.70 -28.43 -50.54
C ASP A 141 -23.78 -28.70 -49.02
N ARG A 142 -22.74 -28.15 -48.36
CA ARG A 142 -22.80 -27.37 -47.10
C ARG A 142 -22.51 -28.13 -45.80
N ALA A 143 -21.23 -28.13 -45.41
CA ALA A 143 -20.83 -28.16 -44.01
C ALA A 143 -20.75 -26.71 -43.47
N VAL A 144 -21.61 -26.37 -42.52
CA VAL A 144 -21.61 -25.10 -41.80
C VAL A 144 -20.53 -25.17 -40.71
N SER A 145 -19.32 -24.73 -41.03
CA SER A 145 -18.32 -24.41 -40.01
C SER A 145 -18.51 -22.94 -39.61
N GLY A 146 -19.05 -22.70 -38.42
CA GLY A 146 -19.26 -21.38 -37.83
C GLY A 146 -17.97 -20.78 -37.25
N PHE A 147 -16.91 -20.72 -38.05
CA PHE A 147 -15.76 -19.86 -37.76
C PHE A 147 -15.95 -18.53 -38.48
N SER A 148 -16.24 -17.47 -37.74
CA SER A 148 -16.12 -16.10 -38.23
C SER A 148 -14.65 -15.84 -38.56
N ALA A 149 -14.36 -15.39 -39.78
CA ALA A 149 -13.09 -14.74 -40.06
C ALA A 149 -13.08 -13.41 -39.31
N ASP A 150 -12.22 -13.26 -38.31
CA ASP A 150 -12.05 -11.96 -37.67
C ASP A 150 -11.47 -10.95 -38.66
N PRO A 151 -12.03 -9.72 -38.68
CA PRO A 151 -11.85 -8.76 -39.75
C PRO A 151 -10.42 -8.22 -39.81
N CYS A 152 -9.89 -8.19 -41.04
CA CYS A 152 -8.70 -7.42 -41.40
C CYS A 152 -8.95 -5.94 -41.08
N PRO A 153 -8.08 -5.23 -40.35
CA PRO A 153 -8.24 -3.79 -40.16
C PRO A 153 -7.85 -3.07 -41.45
N GLU A 154 -8.87 -2.62 -42.19
CA GLU A 154 -8.72 -1.60 -43.22
C GLU A 154 -8.13 -0.32 -42.61
N ASN A 155 -7.23 0.29 -43.36
CA ASN A 155 -6.57 1.53 -43.02
C ASN A 155 -7.53 2.73 -43.18
N ALA A 156 -7.77 3.48 -42.11
CA ALA A 156 -8.12 4.92 -42.07
C ALA A 156 -8.22 5.33 -40.58
N GLU A 157 -7.71 6.42 -40.02
CA GLU A 157 -7.08 7.65 -40.50
C GLU A 157 -6.01 8.05 -39.46
N SER A 158 -4.73 8.10 -39.84
CA SER A 158 -3.72 9.01 -39.28
C SER A 158 -2.35 8.62 -39.82
N ARG A 159 -1.94 9.37 -40.82
CA ARG A 159 -0.60 9.37 -41.38
C ARG A 159 0.35 10.02 -40.39
N VAL A 160 1.21 9.24 -39.72
CA VAL A 160 2.69 9.42 -39.68
C VAL A 160 3.34 8.11 -39.18
N ARG A 161 4.14 7.45 -40.04
CA ARG A 161 5.30 6.65 -39.60
C ARG A 161 6.49 7.60 -39.53
N ASN A 162 7.16 7.70 -38.39
CA ASN A 162 8.55 8.16 -38.34
C ASN A 162 9.38 7.11 -37.58
N PRO A 163 10.15 6.26 -38.29
CA PRO A 163 11.27 5.56 -37.70
C PRO A 163 12.50 6.51 -37.64
N ASP A 164 13.26 6.39 -36.57
CA ASP A 164 14.60 6.95 -36.33
C ASP A 164 14.78 8.46 -36.08
N THR A 165 14.98 8.80 -34.81
CA THR A 165 15.90 9.88 -34.42
C THR A 165 16.67 9.46 -33.17
N ASN A 166 17.94 9.07 -33.35
CA ASN A 166 18.90 8.93 -32.26
C ASN A 166 19.20 10.33 -31.67
N PRO A 167 19.42 10.49 -30.35
CA PRO A 167 19.44 11.79 -29.70
C PRO A 167 20.81 12.45 -29.85
N VAL A 168 20.90 13.51 -30.64
CA VAL A 168 21.91 14.54 -30.41
C VAL A 168 21.23 15.60 -29.56
N ARG A 169 21.50 15.56 -28.25
CA ARG A 169 21.13 16.65 -27.34
C ARG A 169 22.23 17.72 -27.49
N GLU A 170 21.96 18.74 -28.29
CA GLU A 170 22.76 19.97 -28.27
C GLU A 170 22.66 20.60 -26.87
N PRO A 171 23.73 21.21 -26.34
CA PRO A 171 23.71 21.82 -25.01
C PRO A 171 22.82 23.06 -25.03
N LEU A 172 21.57 22.90 -24.59
CA LEU A 172 20.63 23.98 -24.33
C LEU A 172 21.27 24.99 -23.37
N SER A 173 21.67 26.11 -23.94
CA SER A 173 22.09 27.31 -23.23
C SER A 173 20.96 28.31 -23.39
N GLU A 174 19.93 28.26 -22.52
CA GLU A 174 18.97 29.34 -22.24
C GLU A 174 18.00 28.90 -21.12
N PRO A 175 17.60 29.79 -20.19
CA PRO A 175 16.93 29.39 -18.95
C PRO A 175 15.46 29.03 -19.18
N VAL A 176 15.07 27.86 -18.67
CA VAL A 176 13.68 27.35 -18.65
C VAL A 176 12.78 28.34 -17.92
N LYS A 177 12.01 29.11 -18.68
CA LYS A 177 10.76 29.73 -18.24
C LYS A 177 9.60 28.85 -18.69
N GLU A 178 8.88 28.36 -17.67
CA GLU A 178 7.42 28.23 -17.67
C GLU A 178 6.80 27.43 -18.83
N GLU A 179 6.87 26.11 -18.73
CA GLU A 179 5.85 25.22 -19.30
C GLU A 179 5.21 24.40 -18.16
N GLU A 180 4.29 25.01 -17.41
CA GLU A 180 3.38 24.28 -16.51
C GLU A 180 2.00 24.94 -16.50
N GLU A 181 1.49 25.27 -17.69
CA GLU A 181 0.16 25.84 -17.90
C GLU A 181 -0.77 24.76 -18.48
N GLY A 182 -1.12 23.77 -17.64
CA GLY A 182 -1.70 22.52 -18.15
C GLY A 182 -2.70 21.80 -17.25
N ALA A 183 -3.32 22.44 -16.25
CA ALA A 183 -4.52 21.88 -15.59
C ALA A 183 -5.28 22.90 -14.72
N ARG A 184 -6.37 23.43 -15.28
CA ARG A 184 -7.56 23.99 -14.60
C ARG A 184 -7.40 25.37 -13.94
N ALA A 185 -8.05 26.35 -14.55
CA ALA A 185 -8.49 27.60 -13.93
C ALA A 185 -9.37 27.32 -12.69
N ARG A 186 -8.73 27.16 -11.54
CA ARG A 186 -9.32 27.19 -10.20
C ARG A 186 -8.41 28.12 -9.39
N GLU A 187 -8.98 29.21 -8.87
CA GLU A 187 -8.22 30.31 -8.27
C GLU A 187 -7.12 29.80 -7.33
N ALA A 188 -5.87 30.10 -7.70
CA ALA A 188 -4.71 29.76 -6.90
C ALA A 188 -4.81 30.43 -5.52
N ILE A 189 -4.25 29.80 -4.50
CA ILE A 189 -4.08 30.43 -3.19
C ILE A 189 -3.18 31.65 -3.36
N SER A 190 -3.63 32.82 -2.92
CA SER A 190 -2.87 34.07 -3.04
C SER A 190 -1.56 33.99 -2.26
N ASP A 191 -0.52 34.66 -2.76
CA ASP A 191 0.77 34.74 -2.08
C ASP A 191 0.69 35.46 -0.74
N GLU A 192 -0.20 36.44 -0.64
CA GLU A 192 -0.47 37.18 0.59
C GLU A 192 -1.03 36.24 1.67
N PHE A 193 -2.11 35.52 1.37
CA PHE A 193 -2.73 34.56 2.30
C PHE A 193 -1.76 33.44 2.69
N PHE A 194 -1.02 32.88 1.74
CA PHE A 194 -0.03 31.85 2.05
C PHE A 194 1.07 32.38 2.97
N GLY A 195 1.52 33.62 2.74
CA GLY A 195 2.47 34.30 3.62
C GLY A 195 1.93 34.56 5.04
N GLU A 196 0.64 34.88 5.17
CA GLU A 196 -0.04 35.00 6.46
C GLU A 196 -0.12 33.67 7.20
N LEU A 197 -0.45 32.59 6.49
CA LEU A 197 -0.48 31.25 7.06
C LEU A 197 0.90 30.83 7.58
N LEU A 198 1.97 31.08 6.81
CA LEU A 198 3.33 30.79 7.26
C LEU A 198 3.69 31.57 8.53
N ARG A 199 3.38 32.87 8.57
CA ARG A 199 3.58 33.70 9.76
C ARG A 199 2.77 33.20 10.96
N ALA A 200 1.51 32.82 10.75
CA ALA A 200 0.64 32.24 11.78
C ALA A 200 1.18 30.91 12.31
N LEU A 201 1.93 30.16 11.50
CA LEU A 201 2.61 28.92 11.87
C LEU A 201 4.01 29.13 12.47
N GLY A 202 4.48 30.38 12.56
CA GLY A 202 5.83 30.71 13.04
C GLY A 202 6.94 30.28 12.06
N LEU A 203 6.62 30.15 10.78
CA LEU A 203 7.58 29.85 9.71
C LEU A 203 8.06 31.15 9.07
N ASP A 204 9.35 31.25 8.81
CA ASP A 204 9.94 32.34 8.05
C ASP A 204 9.77 32.08 6.53
N PRO A 205 9.05 32.95 5.79
CA PRO A 205 8.91 32.82 4.34
C PRO A 205 10.25 32.81 3.58
N ALA A 206 11.31 33.40 4.14
CA ALA A 206 12.64 33.44 3.53
C ALA A 206 13.45 32.14 3.76
N ALA A 207 13.05 31.29 4.72
CA ALA A 207 13.80 30.12 5.15
C ALA A 207 12.88 28.91 5.41
N LEU A 208 12.07 28.55 4.42
CA LEU A 208 11.08 27.48 4.55
C LEU A 208 11.72 26.07 4.56
N PRO A 209 11.25 25.16 5.44
CA PRO A 209 11.59 23.73 5.35
C PRO A 209 11.14 23.14 4.01
N GLY A 210 11.79 22.06 3.55
CA GLY A 210 11.55 21.48 2.22
C GLY A 210 10.08 21.12 1.93
N TRP A 211 9.33 20.70 2.95
CA TRP A 211 7.90 20.38 2.84
C TRP A 211 6.96 21.59 2.76
N TRP A 212 7.48 22.81 2.92
CA TRP A 212 6.78 24.08 2.76
C TRP A 212 7.21 24.85 1.51
N GLN A 213 8.13 24.29 0.71
CA GLN A 213 8.62 24.89 -0.53
C GLN A 213 7.80 24.46 -1.76
N GLY A 214 7.72 25.35 -2.75
CA GLY A 214 7.10 25.07 -4.04
C GLY A 214 5.57 25.08 -4.04
N TRP A 215 4.99 24.45 -5.06
CA TRP A 215 3.54 24.37 -5.27
C TRP A 215 2.79 23.36 -4.38
N PRO A 216 3.35 22.20 -3.94
CA PRO A 216 2.58 21.20 -3.21
C PRO A 216 1.92 21.70 -1.92
N PRO A 217 2.57 22.56 -1.10
CA PRO A 217 1.94 23.13 0.09
C PRO A 217 0.73 24.01 -0.22
N ARG A 218 0.80 24.76 -1.32
CA ARG A 218 -0.30 25.62 -1.78
C ARG A 218 -1.48 24.79 -2.25
N GLU A 219 -1.23 23.67 -2.91
CA GLU A 219 -2.29 22.71 -3.26
C GLU A 219 -2.96 22.16 -2.00
N HIS A 220 -2.16 21.86 -0.98
CA HIS A 220 -2.66 21.31 0.28
C HIS A 220 -3.58 22.29 1.02
N VAL A 221 -3.18 23.57 1.09
CA VAL A 221 -4.01 24.65 1.63
C VAL A 221 -5.27 24.85 0.80
N ARG A 222 -5.15 24.77 -0.54
CA ARG A 222 -6.29 24.86 -1.44
C ARG A 222 -7.30 23.74 -1.22
N ARG A 223 -6.86 22.52 -0.92
CA ARG A 223 -7.75 21.41 -0.58
C ARG A 223 -8.51 21.66 0.73
N TRP A 224 -7.93 22.35 1.71
CA TRP A 224 -8.68 22.75 2.90
C TRP A 224 -9.81 23.71 2.56
N ARG A 225 -9.57 24.66 1.65
CA ARG A 225 -10.60 25.58 1.18
C ARG A 225 -11.67 24.87 0.34
N ASP A 226 -11.24 24.19 -0.71
CA ASP A 226 -12.11 23.61 -1.73
C ASP A 226 -12.85 22.35 -1.21
N ASP A 227 -12.15 21.45 -0.48
CA ASP A 227 -12.72 20.15 -0.06
C ASP A 227 -13.34 20.19 1.34
N LEU A 228 -12.76 20.96 2.27
CA LEU A 228 -13.29 21.08 3.64
C LEU A 228 -14.25 22.27 3.82
N GLY A 229 -14.29 23.19 2.84
CA GLY A 229 -15.14 24.38 2.89
C GLY A 229 -14.70 25.38 3.97
N LEU A 230 -13.41 25.40 4.31
CA LEU A 230 -12.86 26.37 5.25
C LEU A 230 -12.51 27.66 4.51
N ASP A 231 -12.97 28.80 5.01
CA ASP A 231 -12.49 30.10 4.53
C ASP A 231 -11.08 30.39 5.05
N GLU A 232 -10.45 31.42 4.48
CA GLU A 232 -9.07 31.80 4.81
C GLU A 232 -8.93 32.18 6.30
N GLU A 233 -9.93 32.86 6.87
CA GLU A 233 -9.97 33.22 8.28
C GLU A 233 -9.98 31.98 9.20
N ALA A 234 -10.80 30.97 8.88
CA ALA A 234 -10.85 29.73 9.65
C ALA A 234 -9.55 28.94 9.54
N ILE A 235 -8.91 28.93 8.36
CA ILE A 235 -7.60 28.28 8.18
C ILE A 235 -6.55 28.96 9.06
N LEU A 236 -6.48 30.30 9.08
CA LEU A 236 -5.56 31.05 9.95
C LEU A 236 -5.86 30.81 11.43
N ALA A 237 -7.13 30.84 11.85
CA ALA A 237 -7.52 30.60 13.24
C ALA A 237 -7.11 29.20 13.73
N VAL A 238 -7.24 28.19 12.87
CA VAL A 238 -6.80 26.82 13.17
C VAL A 238 -5.28 26.73 13.23
N ALA A 239 -4.57 27.39 12.31
CA ALA A 239 -3.12 27.45 12.32
C ALA A 239 -2.58 28.07 13.62
N GLU A 240 -3.11 29.22 14.03
CA GLU A 240 -2.75 29.87 15.30
C GLU A 240 -3.07 28.99 16.50
N ALA A 241 -4.26 28.38 16.54
CA ALA A 241 -4.62 27.47 17.62
C ALA A 241 -3.64 26.28 17.71
N SER A 242 -3.25 25.73 16.56
CA SER A 242 -2.26 24.66 16.50
C SER A 242 -0.89 25.11 17.05
N ARG A 243 -0.50 26.37 16.88
CA ARG A 243 0.75 26.91 17.44
C ARG A 243 0.71 27.12 18.94
N ARG A 244 -0.46 27.46 19.49
CA ARG A 244 -0.66 27.56 20.94
C ARG A 244 -0.53 26.20 21.61
N ASP A 245 -1.07 25.15 20.98
CA ASP A 245 -1.02 23.78 21.50
C ASP A 245 0.33 23.08 21.25
N HIS A 246 1.01 23.44 20.15
CA HIS A 246 2.30 22.86 19.74
C HIS A 246 3.29 23.99 19.40
N PRO A 247 4.28 24.29 20.27
CA PRO A 247 5.19 25.42 20.07
C PRO A 247 6.28 25.19 19.01
N GLU A 248 6.44 23.99 18.45
CA GLU A 248 7.40 23.68 17.38
C GLU A 248 6.72 23.66 16.00
N PRO A 249 7.22 24.39 14.99
CA PRO A 249 6.54 24.56 13.71
C PRO A 249 6.21 23.21 13.06
N PRO A 250 5.06 23.07 12.38
CA PRO A 250 4.70 21.82 11.75
C PRO A 250 5.69 21.46 10.63
N ASP A 251 6.11 20.21 10.58
CA ASP A 251 7.03 19.69 9.55
C ASP A 251 6.52 19.97 8.12
N GLY A 252 5.21 19.99 7.93
CA GLY A 252 4.56 20.27 6.66
C GLY A 252 3.05 20.53 6.81
N PRO A 253 2.37 20.99 5.75
CA PRO A 253 0.94 21.30 5.77
C PRO A 253 0.09 20.12 6.27
N LYS A 254 0.44 18.90 5.86
CA LYS A 254 -0.27 17.67 6.24
C LYS A 254 -0.41 17.46 7.75
N ALA A 255 0.51 17.99 8.57
CA ALA A 255 0.40 17.92 10.02
C ALA A 255 -0.89 18.59 10.55
N LEU A 256 -1.40 19.59 9.82
CA LEU A 256 -2.60 20.35 10.16
C LEU A 256 -3.89 19.69 9.68
N ASP A 257 -3.85 18.66 8.83
CA ASP A 257 -5.06 18.05 8.23
C ASP A 257 -6.10 17.66 9.27
N ARG A 258 -5.64 17.04 10.36
CA ARG A 258 -6.56 16.58 11.40
C ARG A 258 -7.17 17.74 12.17
N ALA A 259 -6.45 18.85 12.32
CA ALA A 259 -6.97 20.07 12.94
C ALA A 259 -8.00 20.74 12.01
N MET A 260 -7.68 20.86 10.73
CA MET A 260 -8.56 21.42 9.70
C MET A 260 -9.85 20.60 9.55
N GLN A 261 -9.77 19.27 9.50
CA GLN A 261 -10.95 18.39 9.46
C GLN A 261 -11.86 18.57 10.68
N ARG A 262 -11.29 18.73 11.89
CA ARG A 262 -12.09 19.00 13.09
C ARG A 262 -12.75 20.37 13.04
N ALA A 263 -12.05 21.39 12.55
CA ALA A 263 -12.61 22.72 12.37
C ALA A 263 -13.78 22.71 11.39
N ALA A 264 -13.63 22.03 10.24
CA ALA A 264 -14.69 21.87 9.26
C ALA A 264 -15.89 21.08 9.81
N GLN A 265 -15.66 20.05 10.63
CA GLN A 265 -16.74 19.34 11.33
C GLN A 265 -17.48 20.24 12.32
N ARG A 266 -16.75 21.10 13.07
CA ARG A 266 -17.36 22.08 13.99
C ARG A 266 -18.19 23.10 13.21
N LEU A 267 -17.65 23.65 12.12
CA LEU A 267 -18.35 24.59 11.23
C LEU A 267 -19.68 23.99 10.73
N LYS A 268 -19.67 22.73 10.31
CA LYS A 268 -20.89 22.00 9.88
C LYS A 268 -21.90 21.78 11.01
N GLN A 269 -21.45 21.67 12.26
CA GLN A 269 -22.32 21.45 13.43
C GLN A 269 -22.89 22.75 14.00
N THR A 270 -22.11 23.84 14.00
CA THR A 270 -22.48 25.11 14.62
C THR A 270 -23.02 26.14 13.62
N GLY A 271 -22.79 25.97 12.33
CA GLY A 271 -23.25 26.89 11.27
C GLY A 271 -22.59 28.28 11.31
N ALA A 272 -21.59 28.48 12.16
CA ALA A 272 -20.92 29.77 12.35
C ALA A 272 -19.46 29.69 11.88
N ALA A 273 -19.07 30.61 10.99
CA ALA A 273 -17.68 30.82 10.59
C ALA A 273 -16.79 31.02 11.82
N VAL A 274 -15.57 30.47 11.77
CA VAL A 274 -14.60 30.55 12.87
C VAL A 274 -14.01 31.97 12.90
N GLY A 275 -14.82 32.94 13.33
CA GLY A 275 -14.39 34.32 13.48
C GLY A 275 -13.58 34.53 14.76
N PRO A 276 -12.63 35.48 14.77
CA PRO A 276 -11.85 35.79 15.96
C PRO A 276 -12.67 36.72 16.85
N LYS A 277 -13.22 36.21 17.95
CA LYS A 277 -13.51 37.04 19.14
C LYS A 277 -13.75 36.20 20.39
N GLY A 278 -12.85 36.40 21.36
CA GLY A 278 -13.20 36.52 22.77
C GLY A 278 -13.45 35.24 23.55
N SER A 279 -12.40 34.77 24.24
CA SER A 279 -12.49 34.29 25.63
C SER A 279 -13.63 33.33 25.97
N ALA A 280 -13.42 32.05 25.69
CA ALA A 280 -13.87 31.01 26.61
C ALA A 280 -12.67 30.08 26.84
N THR A 281 -12.07 30.22 28.02
CA THR A 281 -11.11 29.27 28.59
C THR A 281 -11.69 27.86 28.50
N SER A 282 -11.30 27.11 27.49
CA SER A 282 -11.42 25.66 27.48
C SER A 282 -10.19 25.13 26.76
N SER A 283 -9.16 24.84 27.56
CA SER A 283 -7.96 24.16 27.13
C SER A 283 -8.35 22.84 26.48
N GLY A 284 -8.36 22.82 25.15
CA GLY A 284 -8.74 21.69 24.31
C GLY A 284 -7.57 20.76 24.08
N GLU A 285 -6.98 20.27 25.18
CA GLU A 285 -5.94 19.26 25.15
C GLU A 285 -6.42 18.04 24.36
N THR A 286 -5.53 17.57 23.49
CA THR A 286 -5.66 16.37 22.67
C THR A 286 -6.46 15.27 23.38
N ARG A 287 -7.38 14.60 22.64
CA ARG A 287 -8.18 13.46 23.12
C ARG A 287 -7.28 12.28 23.53
N ARG A 288 -6.65 12.39 24.69
CA ARG A 288 -6.56 11.32 25.70
C ARG A 288 -7.87 11.45 26.48
N ARG A 289 -8.63 10.37 26.66
CA ARG A 289 -9.83 10.41 27.50
C ARG A 289 -9.39 10.82 28.91
N LYS A 290 -9.51 12.11 29.24
CA LYS A 290 -9.48 12.60 30.61
C LYS A 290 -10.78 12.11 31.24
N ARG A 291 -10.70 11.01 31.99
CA ARG A 291 -11.69 10.77 33.05
C ARG A 291 -11.70 12.05 33.90
N ASP A 292 -12.87 12.48 34.34
CA ASP A 292 -12.96 13.46 35.42
C ASP A 292 -11.98 13.05 36.53
N ASP A 293 -10.91 13.82 36.71
CA ASP A 293 -10.10 13.74 37.93
C ASP A 293 -10.90 14.45 39.03
N GLY A 294 -11.99 13.78 39.45
CA GLY A 294 -12.31 13.78 40.87
C GLY A 294 -11.10 13.20 41.63
N PRO A 295 -11.03 13.38 42.96
CA PRO A 295 -9.97 12.75 43.76
C PRO A 295 -9.84 11.28 43.33
N LYS A 296 -8.64 10.88 42.89
CA LYS A 296 -8.39 9.47 42.56
C LYS A 296 -8.82 8.69 43.79
N PRO A 297 -9.76 7.73 43.65
CA PRO A 297 -10.22 7.02 44.82
C PRO A 297 -9.00 6.40 45.48
N SER A 298 -8.88 6.60 46.79
CA SER A 298 -7.73 6.07 47.52
C SER A 298 -7.66 4.56 47.36
N ASP A 299 -6.48 3.98 47.58
CA ASP A 299 -6.34 2.52 47.55
C ASP A 299 -7.31 1.83 48.53
N ASP A 300 -7.68 2.52 49.61
CA ASP A 300 -8.68 2.07 50.58
C ASP A 300 -10.10 2.09 50.00
N GLU A 301 -10.48 3.14 49.27
CA GLU A 301 -11.77 3.25 48.60
C GLU A 301 -11.92 2.23 47.46
N LEU A 302 -10.85 1.98 46.71
CA LEU A 302 -10.82 0.94 45.68
C LEU A 302 -10.95 -0.45 46.30
N ALA A 303 -10.22 -0.73 47.39
CA ALA A 303 -10.33 -2.00 48.10
C ALA A 303 -11.74 -2.23 48.65
N ALA A 304 -12.39 -1.21 49.20
CA ALA A 304 -13.77 -1.29 49.67
C ALA A 304 -14.75 -1.57 48.52
N PHE A 305 -14.59 -0.90 47.38
CA PHE A 305 -15.42 -1.10 46.20
C PHE A 305 -15.33 -2.55 45.66
N TYR A 306 -14.11 -3.07 45.51
CA TYR A 306 -13.93 -4.45 45.05
C TYR A 306 -14.37 -5.48 46.09
N ALA A 307 -14.22 -5.18 47.38
CA ALA A 307 -14.71 -6.04 48.46
C ALA A 307 -16.25 -6.16 48.45
N ASP A 308 -16.96 -5.04 48.25
CA ASP A 308 -18.42 -5.06 48.08
C ASP A 308 -18.83 -5.95 46.89
N LEU A 309 -18.12 -5.84 45.76
CA LEU A 309 -18.39 -6.66 44.58
C LEU A 309 -18.12 -8.16 44.81
N VAL A 310 -17.07 -8.49 45.57
CA VAL A 310 -16.73 -9.89 45.94
C VAL A 310 -17.73 -10.46 46.95
N ASN A 311 -18.15 -9.67 47.94
CA ASN A 311 -19.11 -10.09 48.96
C ASN A 311 -20.53 -10.19 48.39
N SER A 312 -20.88 -9.38 47.39
CA SER A 312 -22.15 -9.49 46.66
C SER A 312 -22.22 -10.75 45.79
N ASP A 313 -23.44 -11.14 45.39
CA ASP A 313 -23.67 -12.23 44.42
C ASP A 313 -23.73 -11.74 42.96
N ARG A 314 -23.33 -10.48 42.69
CA ARG A 314 -23.31 -9.93 41.33
C ARG A 314 -22.31 -10.67 40.44
N PHE A 315 -22.48 -10.62 39.12
CA PHE A 315 -21.52 -11.22 38.20
C PHE A 315 -20.15 -10.56 38.36
N LEU A 316 -19.11 -11.36 38.62
CA LEU A 316 -17.73 -10.93 38.69
C LEU A 316 -16.98 -11.46 37.44
N PRO A 317 -16.60 -10.60 36.49
CA PRO A 317 -15.87 -11.05 35.32
C PRO A 317 -14.49 -11.65 35.69
N PRO A 318 -14.00 -12.65 34.97
CA PRO A 318 -12.68 -13.23 35.20
C PRO A 318 -11.60 -12.15 35.03
N SER A 319 -10.56 -12.17 35.86
CA SER A 319 -9.44 -11.19 35.89
C SER A 319 -9.80 -9.75 36.27
N THR A 320 -11.01 -9.49 36.79
CA THR A 320 -11.42 -8.14 37.26
C THR A 320 -10.63 -7.65 38.47
N ILE A 321 -10.11 -8.58 39.29
CA ILE A 321 -9.38 -8.29 40.51
C ILE A 321 -7.91 -8.62 40.29
N SER A 322 -7.04 -7.62 40.44
CA SER A 322 -5.59 -7.81 40.38
C SER A 322 -5.06 -8.43 41.67
N ASN A 323 -3.90 -9.10 41.61
CA ASN A 323 -3.26 -9.67 42.80
C ASN A 323 -2.99 -8.59 43.87
N THR A 324 -2.58 -7.39 43.46
CA THR A 324 -2.37 -6.25 44.35
C THR A 324 -3.65 -5.85 45.08
N MET A 325 -4.79 -5.82 44.37
CA MET A 325 -6.08 -5.48 44.98
C MET A 325 -6.60 -6.60 45.88
N ARG A 326 -6.40 -7.86 45.49
CA ARG A 326 -6.70 -9.04 46.32
C ARG A 326 -5.96 -8.97 47.65
N ASP A 327 -4.66 -8.72 47.62
CA ASP A 327 -3.82 -8.63 48.83
C ASP A 327 -4.20 -7.40 49.65
N ALA A 328 -4.56 -6.28 49.00
CA ALA A 328 -5.05 -5.07 49.65
C ALA A 328 -6.36 -5.29 50.41
N MET A 329 -7.31 -6.04 49.85
CA MET A 329 -8.58 -6.39 50.51
C MET A 329 -8.39 -7.37 51.67
N LEU A 330 -7.51 -8.37 51.51
CA LEU A 330 -7.18 -9.34 52.56
C LEU A 330 -6.46 -8.68 53.75
N THR A 331 -5.47 -7.82 53.46
CA THR A 331 -4.72 -7.09 54.49
C THR A 331 -5.62 -6.18 55.32
N ARG A 332 -6.68 -5.63 54.70
CA ARG A 332 -7.69 -4.78 55.36
C ARG A 332 -8.84 -5.57 56.00
N GLY A 333 -8.86 -6.90 55.86
CA GLY A 333 -9.91 -7.76 56.42
C GLY A 333 -11.30 -7.57 55.79
N LEU A 334 -11.38 -7.02 54.57
CA LEU A 334 -12.64 -6.69 53.90
C LEU A 334 -13.29 -7.90 53.20
N VAL A 335 -12.50 -8.96 52.95
CA VAL A 335 -12.92 -10.22 52.33
C VAL A 335 -12.17 -11.38 52.97
N THR A 336 -12.75 -12.58 52.93
CA THR A 336 -12.09 -13.81 53.36
C THR A 336 -11.44 -14.53 52.18
N VAL A 337 -10.42 -15.34 52.46
CA VAL A 337 -9.74 -16.16 51.44
C VAL A 337 -10.73 -17.17 50.83
N GLU A 338 -11.63 -17.70 51.64
CA GLU A 338 -12.69 -18.61 51.23
C GLU A 338 -13.64 -17.94 50.23
N ARG A 339 -14.09 -16.71 50.51
CA ARG A 339 -15.01 -15.98 49.62
C ARG A 339 -14.37 -15.64 48.28
N LEU A 340 -13.09 -15.28 48.26
CA LEU A 340 -12.36 -15.05 47.01
C LEU A 340 -12.27 -16.32 46.15
N ARG A 341 -12.03 -17.48 46.78
CA ARG A 341 -11.98 -18.78 46.10
C ARG A 341 -13.34 -19.20 45.55
N GLU A 342 -14.43 -19.01 46.30
CA GLU A 342 -15.80 -19.23 45.83
C GLU A 342 -16.11 -18.41 44.57
N ARG A 343 -15.57 -17.20 44.49
CA ARG A 343 -15.80 -16.25 43.40
C ARG A 343 -14.80 -16.39 42.25
N GLY A 344 -13.96 -17.45 42.26
CA GLY A 344 -13.03 -17.78 41.18
C GLY A 344 -11.79 -16.89 41.11
N VAL A 345 -11.51 -16.12 42.17
CA VAL A 345 -10.32 -15.26 42.29
C VAL A 345 -9.22 -16.07 42.98
N ARG A 346 -8.10 -16.30 42.28
CA ARG A 346 -6.99 -17.15 42.76
C ARG A 346 -5.94 -16.38 43.55
#